data_AF-A0A2V4EQW3-F1
#
_entry.id   AF-A0A2V4EQW3-F1
#
_cell.length_a   1.000
_cell.length_b   1.000
_cell.length_c   1.000
_cell.angle_alpha   90.00
_cell.angle_beta   90.00
_cell.angle_gamma   90.00
#
_symmetry.space_group_name_H-M   'P 1'
#
loop_
_entity.id
_entity.type
_entity.pdbx_description
1 polymer ?
#
loop_
_entity_poly.entity_id
_entity_poly.type
_entity_poly.pdbx_seq_one_letter_code
_entity_poly.pdbx_strand_id
1 'polypeptide(L)'
;MNAIIIAFKIPKNIFTNTNSIDAYNDWIRDLTWIDQYDGYILIIENFEQMMSSYPKEKGIIMDEFRETIYPFWQDEVLHTVVDGKAKGFFVLLID
;
A
#
# COMPACT_ATOMS: atom_id res chain seq x y z
N MET A 1 -9.89 11.83 -3.85
CA MET A 1 -9.93 10.35 -4.02
C MET A 1 -9.38 9.85 -5.36
N ASN A 2 -9.36 10.65 -6.45
CA ASN A 2 -8.69 10.26 -7.72
C ASN A 2 -7.14 10.41 -7.68
N ALA A 3 -6.62 11.26 -6.78
CA ALA A 3 -5.20 11.61 -6.71
C ALA A 3 -4.26 10.45 -6.32
N ILE A 4 -4.69 9.55 -5.44
CA ILE A 4 -3.89 8.39 -4.98
C ILE A 4 -3.63 7.43 -6.14
N ILE A 5 -4.67 7.12 -6.92
CA ILE A 5 -4.57 6.27 -8.12
C ILE A 5 -3.65 6.90 -9.16
N ILE A 6 -3.77 8.22 -9.36
CA ILE A 6 -2.97 8.96 -10.34
C ILE A 6 -1.50 8.93 -9.94
N ALA A 7 -1.20 9.14 -8.65
CA ALA A 7 0.16 9.13 -8.13
C ALA A 7 0.81 7.74 -8.25
N PHE A 8 0.09 6.69 -7.82
CA PHE A 8 0.62 5.31 -7.81
C PHE A 8 0.44 4.56 -9.13
N LYS A 9 -0.28 5.14 -10.10
CA LYS A 9 -0.55 4.56 -11.43
C LYS A 9 -1.10 3.13 -11.36
N ILE A 10 -2.00 2.87 -10.41
CA ILE A 10 -2.61 1.54 -10.21
C ILE A 10 -3.22 1.07 -11.56
N PRO A 11 -2.97 -0.18 -12.00
CA PRO A 11 -3.45 -0.64 -13.30
C PRO A 11 -4.97 -0.52 -13.42
N LYS A 12 -5.41 -0.04 -14.59
CA LYS A 12 -6.84 0.12 -14.87
C LYS A 12 -7.53 -1.24 -14.88
N ASN A 13 -8.76 -1.29 -14.34
CA ASN A 13 -9.62 -2.48 -14.27
C ASN A 13 -9.23 -3.55 -13.23
N ILE A 14 -8.28 -3.29 -12.32
CA ILE A 14 -8.04 -4.21 -11.19
C ILE A 14 -9.17 -4.10 -10.14
N PHE A 15 -9.65 -2.89 -9.87
CA PHE A 15 -10.74 -2.66 -8.92
C PHE A 15 -11.93 -1.98 -9.63
N THR A 16 -13.15 -2.44 -9.34
CA THR A 16 -14.38 -1.79 -9.83
C THR A 16 -14.59 -0.42 -9.21
N ASN A 17 -14.08 -0.20 -7.99
CA ASN A 17 -14.08 1.09 -7.30
C ASN A 17 -12.65 1.63 -7.21
N THR A 18 -12.10 2.06 -8.34
CA THR A 18 -10.75 2.64 -8.39
C THR A 18 -10.63 3.88 -7.51
N ASN A 19 -11.72 4.58 -7.21
CA ASN A 19 -11.73 5.82 -6.45
C ASN A 19 -11.62 5.67 -4.94
N SER A 20 -11.45 4.47 -4.36
CA SER A 20 -11.40 4.29 -2.90
C SER A 20 -9.97 4.12 -2.37
N ILE A 21 -9.74 4.63 -1.15
CA ILE A 21 -8.56 4.28 -0.35
C ILE A 21 -8.48 2.77 -0.08
N ASP A 22 -9.65 2.12 0.01
CA ASP A 22 -9.74 0.67 0.21
C ASP A 22 -9.10 -0.10 -0.95
N ALA A 23 -9.27 0.38 -2.19
CA ALA A 23 -8.66 -0.26 -3.36
C ALA A 23 -7.13 -0.14 -3.33
N TYR A 24 -6.59 0.95 -2.80
CA TYR A 24 -5.16 1.11 -2.57
C TYR A 24 -4.67 0.15 -1.47
N ASN A 25 -5.39 0.07 -0.35
CA ASN A 25 -5.05 -0.83 0.74
C ASN A 25 -5.12 -2.30 0.33
N ASP A 26 -6.13 -2.70 -0.43
CA ASP A 26 -6.25 -4.06 -0.95
C ASP A 26 -5.11 -4.38 -1.91
N TRP A 27 -4.73 -3.44 -2.77
CA TRP A 27 -3.62 -3.63 -3.70
C TRP A 27 -2.28 -3.85 -2.99
N ILE A 28 -1.98 -3.08 -1.94
CA ILE A 28 -0.71 -3.24 -1.21
C ILE A 28 -0.70 -4.49 -0.33
N ARG A 29 -1.87 -4.94 0.13
CA ARG A 29 -2.01 -6.14 0.97
C ARG A 29 -2.10 -7.43 0.15
N ASP A 30 -2.47 -7.36 -1.13
CA ASP A 30 -2.49 -8.50 -2.04
C ASP A 30 -1.15 -8.67 -2.77
N LEU A 31 -0.16 -9.21 -2.04
CA LEU A 31 1.15 -9.60 -2.59
C LEU A 31 1.27 -11.12 -2.76
N THR A 32 0.13 -11.81 -2.95
CA THR A 32 0.05 -13.28 -3.06
C THR A 32 0.90 -13.86 -4.20
N TRP A 33 1.13 -13.09 -5.25
CA TRP A 33 1.96 -13.45 -6.40
C TRP A 33 3.48 -13.53 -6.09
N ILE A 34 3.91 -13.04 -4.92
CA ILE A 34 5.29 -13.09 -4.42
C ILE A 34 5.34 -13.50 -2.94
N ASP A 35 4.41 -14.34 -2.50
CA ASP A 35 4.25 -14.74 -1.09
C ASP A 35 5.34 -15.67 -0.54
N GLN A 36 6.22 -16.18 -1.40
CA GLN A 36 7.31 -17.07 -1.01
C GLN A 36 8.41 -16.38 -0.18
N TYR A 37 8.41 -15.05 -0.11
CA TYR A 37 9.43 -14.28 0.61
C TYR A 37 8.99 -13.91 2.03
N ASP A 38 9.95 -13.78 2.96
CA ASP A 38 9.68 -13.46 4.37
C ASP A 38 9.37 -11.97 4.61
N GLY A 39 9.48 -11.14 3.58
CA GLY A 39 9.16 -9.72 3.67
C GLY A 39 9.29 -8.96 2.37
N TYR A 40 8.87 -7.71 2.41
CA TYR A 40 8.77 -6.80 1.28
C TYR A 40 9.37 -5.43 1.63
N ILE A 41 9.99 -4.81 0.64
CA ILE A 41 10.47 -3.43 0.71
C ILE A 41 9.84 -2.66 -0.45
N LEU A 42 9.04 -1.65 -0.14
CA LEU A 42 8.54 -0.68 -1.10
C LEU A 42 9.44 0.55 -1.08
N ILE A 43 10.08 0.84 -2.20
CA ILE A 43 10.90 2.05 -2.38
C ILE A 43 10.12 3.01 -3.26
N ILE A 44 9.91 4.24 -2.76
CA ILE A 44 9.30 5.31 -3.53
C ILE A 44 10.28 6.47 -3.62
N GLU A 45 10.82 6.68 -4.81
CA GLU A 45 11.73 7.78 -5.11
C GLU A 45 10.97 9.06 -5.48
N ASN A 46 11.51 10.20 -5.07
CA ASN A 46 10.94 11.54 -5.21
C ASN A 46 9.50 11.62 -4.66
N PHE A 47 9.26 11.05 -3.49
CA PHE A 47 7.91 10.96 -2.91
C PHE A 47 7.31 12.34 -2.65
N GLU A 48 8.10 13.29 -2.18
CA GLU A 48 7.68 14.68 -1.99
C GLU A 48 7.25 15.32 -3.31
N GLN A 49 8.01 15.09 -4.39
CA GLN A 49 7.65 15.60 -5.71
C GLN A 49 6.37 14.94 -6.24
N MET A 50 6.27 13.61 -6.12
CA MET A 50 5.11 12.83 -6.56
C MET A 50 3.80 13.32 -5.90
N MET A 51 3.87 13.66 -4.62
CA MET A 51 2.71 14.06 -3.82
C MET A 51 2.55 15.59 -3.68
N SER A 52 3.42 16.39 -4.30
CA SER A 52 3.44 17.85 -4.17
C SER A 52 2.10 18.53 -4.51
N SER A 53 1.37 17.99 -5.49
CA SER A 53 0.06 18.49 -5.91
C SER A 53 -1.10 17.98 -5.05
N TYR A 54 -0.84 17.06 -4.12
CA TYR A 54 -1.84 16.31 -3.34
C TYR A 54 -1.47 16.21 -1.85
N PRO A 55 -1.29 17.34 -1.14
CA PRO A 55 -0.78 17.33 0.24
C PRO A 55 -1.74 16.66 1.23
N LYS A 56 -3.05 16.71 0.99
CA LYS A 56 -4.03 16.00 1.82
C LYS A 56 -3.91 14.49 1.67
N GLU A 57 -3.86 14.01 0.42
CA GLU A 57 -3.72 12.59 0.12
C GLU A 57 -2.39 12.02 0.57
N LYS A 58 -1.32 12.83 0.56
CA LYS A 58 -0.03 12.46 1.15
C LYS A 58 -0.17 12.03 2.61
N GLY A 59 -0.86 12.84 3.42
CA GLY A 59 -1.12 12.51 4.82
C GLY A 59 -1.89 11.20 4.95
N ILE A 60 -2.97 11.05 4.17
CA ILE A 60 -3.79 9.83 4.17
C ILE A 60 -2.97 8.59 3.83
N ILE A 61 -2.13 8.62 2.78
CA ILE A 61 -1.28 7.47 2.41
C ILE A 61 -0.29 7.13 3.53
N MET A 62 0.31 8.14 4.17
CA MET A 62 1.21 7.92 5.30
C MET A 62 0.50 7.30 6.49
N ASP A 63 -0.75 7.70 6.75
CA ASP A 63 -1.58 7.14 7.79
C ASP A 63 -2.01 5.70 7.45
N GLU A 64 -2.38 5.40 6.19
CA GLU A 64 -2.67 4.02 5.77
C GLU A 64 -1.46 3.09 5.91
N PHE A 65 -0.25 3.57 5.61
CA PHE A 65 0.95 2.78 5.86
C PHE A 65 1.08 2.40 7.34
N ARG A 66 0.87 3.37 8.24
CA ARG A 66 1.04 3.21 9.70
C ARG A 66 -0.06 2.41 10.36
N GLU A 67 -1.30 2.69 10.03
CA GLU A 67 -2.48 2.22 10.76
C GLU A 67 -3.15 1.02 10.09
N THR A 68 -2.89 0.76 8.80
CA THR A 68 -3.54 -0.32 8.04
C THR A 68 -2.53 -1.33 7.50
N ILE A 69 -1.54 -0.87 6.72
CA ILE A 69 -0.65 -1.77 5.96
C ILE A 69 0.39 -2.44 6.86
N TYR A 70 1.07 -1.69 7.74
CA TYR A 70 2.03 -2.30 8.67
C TYR A 70 1.37 -3.29 9.64
N PRO A 71 0.25 -2.95 10.32
CA PRO A 71 -0.43 -3.88 11.22
C PRO A 71 -0.91 -5.14 10.48
N PHE A 72 -1.39 -4.99 9.24
CA PHE A 72 -1.80 -6.12 8.43
C PHE A 72 -0.68 -7.15 8.24
N TRP A 73 0.50 -6.71 7.78
CA TRP A 73 1.61 -7.62 7.51
C TRP A 73 2.26 -8.19 8.78
N GLN A 74 2.14 -7.49 9.92
CA GLN A 74 2.70 -7.95 11.19
C GLN A 74 1.81 -8.97 11.91
N ASP A 75 0.49 -8.78 11.89
CA ASP A 75 -0.42 -9.55 12.74
C ASP A 75 -1.71 -9.96 12.01
N GLU A 76 -2.43 -9.04 11.37
CA GLU A 76 -3.78 -9.34 10.87
C GLU A 76 -3.77 -10.44 9.80
N VAL A 77 -2.73 -10.49 8.97
CA VAL A 77 -2.54 -11.52 7.93
C VAL A 77 -2.67 -12.94 8.48
N LEU A 78 -2.28 -13.18 9.74
CA LEU A 78 -2.38 -14.47 10.41
C LEU A 78 -3.83 -14.91 10.66
N HIS A 79 -4.74 -13.94 10.73
CA HIS A 79 -6.14 -14.13 11.13
C HIS A 79 -7.11 -13.95 9.96
N THR A 80 -6.72 -13.22 8.93
CA THR A 80 -7.58 -12.88 7.79
C THR A 80 -7.22 -13.59 6.50
N VAL A 81 -6.06 -14.24 6.40
CA VAL A 81 -5.60 -14.97 5.21
C VAL A 81 -5.37 -16.44 5.55
N VAL A 82 -5.89 -17.34 4.71
CA VAL A 82 -5.66 -18.78 4.85
C VAL A 82 -4.16 -19.06 4.68
N ASP A 83 -3.57 -19.76 5.65
CA ASP A 83 -2.12 -19.99 5.75
C ASP A 83 -1.27 -18.71 5.76
N GLY A 84 -1.89 -17.59 6.16
CA GLY A 84 -1.24 -16.31 6.31
C GLY A 84 -0.06 -16.37 7.28
N LYS A 85 1.02 -15.68 6.93
CA LYS A 85 2.23 -15.56 7.75
C LYS A 85 2.58 -14.11 7.90
N ALA A 86 3.00 -13.73 9.10
CA ALA A 86 3.58 -12.43 9.36
C ALA A 86 4.80 -12.23 8.47
N LYS A 87 4.92 -11.05 7.87
CA LYS A 87 5.99 -10.69 6.94
C LYS A 87 6.56 -9.35 7.33
N GLY A 88 7.88 -9.20 7.17
CA GLY A 88 8.49 -7.88 7.27
C GLY A 88 7.96 -6.98 6.15
N PHE A 89 7.49 -5.78 6.47
CA PHE A 89 7.11 -4.79 5.46
C PHE A 89 7.86 -3.49 5.77
N PHE A 90 8.60 -2.97 4.80
CA PHE A 90 9.34 -1.71 4.94
C PHE A 90 8.96 -0.77 3.80
N VAL A 91 8.82 0.51 4.13
CA VAL A 91 8.59 1.56 3.13
C VAL A 91 9.75 2.55 3.26
N LEU A 92 10.48 2.73 2.16
CA LEU A 92 11.57 3.67 2.05
C LEU A 92 11.14 4.80 1.13
N LEU A 93 10.98 5.99 1.69
CA LEU A 93 10.71 7.22 0.95
C LEU A 93 12.04 7.93 0.75
N ILE A 94 12.42 8.11 -0.51
CA ILE A 94 13.68 8.74 -0.91
C ILE A 94 13.33 10.02 -1.67
N ASP A 95 13.97 11.13 -1.37
CA ASP A 95 13.81 12.41 -2.07
C ASP A 95 15.13 12.92 -2.67
#